data_AF-A0A150AJM3-F1
#
_entry.id   AF-A0A150AJM3-F1
#
_cell.length_a   1.000
_cell.length_b   1.000
_cell.length_c   1.000
_cell.angle_alpha   90.00
_cell.angle_beta   90.00
_cell.angle_gamma   90.00
#
_symmetry.space_group_name_H-M   'P 1'
#
loop_
_entity.id
_entity.type
_entity.pdbx_description
1 polymer ?
#
loop_
_entity_poly.entity_id
_entity_poly.type
_entity_poly.pdbx_seq_one_letter_code
_entity_poly.pdbx_strand_id
1 'polypeptide(L)'
;MKATLIRETYSKFQTRGKLTIVNDDGKTIFECDTLELPWKENRNRISCIPEGEYKAVFRNFGNYANRSFHIQTKDGKEVPGRSSILIHSGNFFTDTRGCILVGKSFADIALKTKKRIIEKDGILDILNSRKTVDELLKIGDSFFIDVKSANTKEPVPIIEEEDFEEIIKEIGPLKVGDTATVNVKSSLNLRDKPAKEGNVIDQLLNNQKVKILEDHDEWLKIIVEIDIEGWVSSDYVHEQDGKFFVKTKGSNLNIRKEPKVGDNKVVPNGVPNGTELLIKEQSEKWMKVSVVGKEGFVYQDYLKK
;
A
#
# COMPACT_ATOMS: atom_id res chain seq x y z
N MET A 1 -10.30 30.98 1.27
CA MET A 1 -10.39 29.83 2.21
C MET A 1 -9.02 29.25 2.53
N LYS A 2 -8.74 29.09 3.82
CA LYS A 2 -7.51 28.47 4.34
C LYS A 2 -7.87 27.28 5.21
N ALA A 3 -7.17 26.18 5.02
CA ALA A 3 -7.26 24.99 5.83
C ALA A 3 -5.98 24.81 6.64
N THR A 4 -6.09 24.20 7.81
CA THR A 4 -4.95 23.78 8.63
C THR A 4 -5.17 22.34 9.04
N LEU A 5 -4.20 21.48 8.76
CA LEU A 5 -4.13 20.12 9.31
C LEU A 5 -3.08 20.12 10.42
N ILE A 6 -3.53 19.82 11.64
CA ILE A 6 -2.65 19.66 12.81
C ILE A 6 -2.58 18.18 13.16
N ARG A 7 -1.39 17.60 13.05
CA ARG A 7 -1.11 16.23 13.52
C ARG A 7 -0.95 16.26 15.03
N GLU A 8 -1.79 15.51 15.72
CA GLU A 8 -1.89 15.52 17.18
C GLU A 8 -1.20 14.30 17.80
N THR A 9 -1.24 13.14 17.13
CA THR A 9 -0.61 11.92 17.66
C THR A 9 0.07 11.12 16.55
N TYR A 10 1.24 10.57 16.88
CA TYR A 10 1.97 9.63 16.05
C TYR A 10 2.02 8.28 16.76
N SER A 11 1.60 7.22 16.08
CA SER A 11 1.75 5.85 16.56
C SER A 11 2.51 5.01 15.53
N LYS A 12 2.77 3.75 15.89
CA LYS A 12 3.42 2.78 15.01
C LYS A 12 2.69 2.61 13.66
N PHE A 13 1.36 2.68 13.66
CA PHE A 13 0.54 2.35 12.49
C PHE A 13 -0.08 3.54 11.80
N GLN A 14 -0.27 4.66 12.51
CA GLN A 14 -0.99 5.80 11.99
C GLN A 14 -0.61 7.11 12.67
N THR A 15 -0.83 8.19 11.94
CA THR A 15 -0.81 9.56 12.45
C THR A 15 -2.25 10.08 12.47
N ARG A 16 -2.70 10.59 13.61
CA ARG A 16 -4.03 11.21 13.73
C ARG A 16 -3.91 12.70 13.94
N GLY A 17 -4.89 13.43 13.46
CA GLY A 17 -4.93 14.88 13.59
C GLY A 17 -6.32 15.45 13.36
N LYS A 18 -6.35 16.77 13.19
CA LYS A 18 -7.55 17.53 12.85
C LYS A 18 -7.32 18.43 11.66
N LEU A 19 -8.31 18.49 10.79
CA LEU A 19 -8.40 19.42 9.68
C LEU A 19 -9.48 20.47 9.98
N THR A 20 -9.09 21.74 9.97
CA THR A 20 -10.00 22.88 10.14
C THR A 20 -9.93 23.78 8.92
N ILE A 21 -11.08 24.20 8.39
CA ILE A 21 -11.17 25.16 7.28
C ILE A 21 -11.89 26.41 7.76
N VAL A 22 -11.28 27.56 7.46
CA VAL A 22 -11.82 28.88 7.75
C VAL A 22 -12.13 29.65 6.46
N ASN A 23 -13.19 30.45 6.50
CA ASN A 23 -13.50 31.43 5.46
C ASN A 23 -12.57 32.65 5.56
N ASP A 24 -12.77 33.63 4.67
CA ASP A 24 -11.90 34.80 4.60
C ASP A 24 -12.08 35.77 5.80
N ASP A 25 -13.20 35.66 6.52
CA ASP A 25 -13.46 36.36 7.79
C ASP A 25 -12.81 35.65 9.01
N GLY A 26 -12.12 34.53 8.79
CA GLY A 26 -11.51 33.72 9.86
C GLY A 26 -12.49 32.84 10.63
N LYS A 27 -13.75 32.72 10.20
CA LYS A 27 -14.74 31.83 10.81
C LYS A 27 -14.54 30.39 10.34
N THR A 28 -14.51 29.44 11.28
CA THR A 28 -14.52 28.01 10.96
C THR A 28 -15.81 27.63 10.24
N ILE A 29 -15.65 27.07 9.04
CA ILE A 29 -16.75 26.58 8.19
C ILE A 29 -16.76 25.05 8.09
N PHE A 30 -15.66 24.39 8.48
CA PHE A 30 -15.58 22.94 8.52
C PHE A 30 -14.49 22.47 9.47
N GLU A 31 -14.75 21.36 10.14
CA GLU A 31 -13.79 20.64 10.95
C GLU A 31 -14.03 19.13 10.83
N CYS A 32 -12.94 18.37 10.81
CA CYS A 32 -12.98 16.91 10.86
C CYS A 32 -11.69 16.34 11.48
N ASP A 33 -11.76 15.08 11.90
CA ASP A 33 -10.58 14.31 12.26
C ASP A 33 -9.89 13.80 10.99
N THR A 34 -8.59 13.55 11.09
CA THR A 34 -7.76 13.00 10.02
C THR A 34 -6.98 11.77 10.46
N LEU A 35 -6.77 10.83 9.54
CA LEU A 35 -5.93 9.65 9.72
C LEU A 35 -4.99 9.52 8.50
N GLU A 36 -3.69 9.47 8.77
CA GLU A 36 -2.62 9.26 7.78
C GLU A 36 -1.74 8.07 8.20
N LEU A 37 -0.86 7.61 7.31
CA LEU A 37 0.25 6.74 7.70
C LEU A 37 1.28 7.50 8.55
N PRO A 38 2.15 6.83 9.32
CA PRO A 38 3.22 7.51 10.06
C PRO A 38 4.19 8.25 9.15
N TRP A 39 4.92 9.23 9.68
CA TRP A 39 6.02 9.85 8.95
C TRP A 39 7.15 8.83 8.72
N LYS A 40 7.59 8.72 7.47
CA LYS A 40 8.64 7.79 7.04
C LYS A 40 9.55 8.44 6.01
N GLU A 41 10.05 9.63 6.31
CA GLU A 41 11.00 10.39 5.46
C GLU A 41 10.46 10.62 4.05
N ASN A 42 9.19 11.05 3.94
CA ASN A 42 8.48 11.29 2.68
C ASN A 42 8.45 10.08 1.72
N ARG A 43 8.61 8.84 2.21
CA ARG A 43 8.60 7.66 1.34
C ARG A 43 7.23 7.48 0.68
N ASN A 44 7.25 7.28 -0.63
CA ASN A 44 6.06 7.08 -1.45
C ASN A 44 5.22 5.91 -0.91
N ARG A 45 3.90 6.10 -0.82
CA ARG A 45 2.89 5.11 -0.43
C ARG A 45 2.91 4.59 1.02
N ILE A 46 3.94 4.89 1.80
CA ILE A 46 4.09 4.43 3.21
C ILE A 46 4.28 5.55 4.23
N SER A 47 4.32 6.80 3.78
CA SER A 47 4.47 7.98 4.64
C SER A 47 3.24 8.87 4.54
N CYS A 48 2.90 9.56 5.64
CA CYS A 48 2.15 10.80 5.52
C CYS A 48 2.93 11.84 4.68
N ILE A 49 2.20 12.82 4.15
CA ILE A 49 2.77 13.92 3.36
C ILE A 49 3.75 14.76 4.20
N PRO A 50 4.79 15.38 3.63
CA PRO A 50 5.63 16.31 4.39
C PRO A 50 4.82 17.46 4.95
N GLU A 51 5.24 17.97 6.11
CA GLU A 51 4.74 19.25 6.60
C GLU A 51 5.04 20.37 5.59
N GLY A 52 4.16 21.36 5.54
CA GLY A 52 4.27 22.46 4.59
C GLY A 52 2.94 22.96 4.07
N GLU A 53 3.02 23.88 3.11
CA GLU A 53 1.88 24.55 2.53
C GLU A 53 1.58 24.04 1.12
N TYR A 54 0.34 23.61 0.92
CA TYR A 54 -0.13 22.98 -0.31
C TYR A 54 -1.44 23.59 -0.80
N LYS A 55 -1.86 23.16 -1.99
CA LYS A 55 -3.19 23.41 -2.54
C LYS A 55 -3.94 22.09 -2.67
N ALA A 56 -5.13 22.02 -2.11
CA ALA A 56 -6.05 20.90 -2.27
C ALA A 56 -7.04 21.26 -3.40
N VAL A 57 -7.11 20.42 -4.44
CA VAL A 57 -7.97 20.65 -5.62
C VAL A 57 -8.89 19.45 -5.82
N PHE A 58 -10.19 19.69 -5.91
CA PHE A 58 -11.17 18.65 -6.14
C PHE A 58 -10.90 17.93 -7.47
N ARG A 59 -10.97 16.59 -7.44
CA ARG A 59 -10.94 15.75 -8.63
C ARG A 59 -12.06 14.71 -8.58
N ASN A 60 -12.65 14.45 -9.74
CA ASN A 60 -13.70 13.47 -9.94
C ASN A 60 -13.32 12.31 -10.88
N PHE A 61 -12.03 12.19 -11.18
CA PHE A 61 -11.45 11.17 -12.07
C PHE A 61 -10.40 10.34 -11.32
N GLY A 62 -10.17 9.11 -11.78
CA GLY A 62 -9.34 8.08 -11.12
C GLY A 62 -10.11 6.78 -10.86
N ASN A 63 -9.42 5.66 -10.68
CA ASN A 63 -9.99 4.37 -10.30
C ASN A 63 -10.27 4.27 -8.79
N TYR A 64 -9.60 5.09 -7.97
CA TYR A 64 -9.65 5.16 -6.52
C TYR A 64 -10.06 6.56 -6.08
N ALA A 65 -10.95 6.63 -5.09
CA ALA A 65 -11.42 7.88 -4.48
C ALA A 65 -11.78 8.97 -5.53
N ASN A 66 -12.64 8.64 -6.48
CA ASN A 66 -13.20 9.52 -7.53
C ASN A 66 -14.03 10.72 -7.00
N ARG A 67 -13.97 10.99 -5.70
CA ARG A 67 -14.57 12.13 -5.00
C ARG A 67 -13.59 12.55 -3.92
N SER A 68 -12.49 13.18 -4.32
CA SER A 68 -11.38 13.51 -3.43
C SER A 68 -10.77 14.86 -3.77
N PHE A 69 -9.97 15.39 -2.84
CA PHE A 69 -9.10 16.53 -3.12
C PHE A 69 -7.69 16.05 -3.31
N HIS A 70 -7.08 16.36 -4.45
CA HIS A 70 -5.67 16.12 -4.72
C HIS A 70 -4.82 17.23 -4.10
N ILE A 71 -3.88 16.85 -3.26
CA ILE A 71 -2.87 17.73 -2.70
C ILE A 71 -1.74 17.93 -3.71
N GLN A 72 -1.54 19.19 -4.06
CA GLN A 72 -0.56 19.65 -5.02
C GLN A 72 0.31 20.75 -4.40
N THR A 73 1.48 20.98 -4.98
CA THR A 73 2.24 22.21 -4.72
C THR A 73 1.41 23.44 -5.11
N LYS A 74 1.81 24.62 -4.64
CA LYS A 74 1.07 25.88 -4.93
C LYS A 74 0.97 26.19 -6.43
N ASP A 75 1.93 25.74 -7.23
CA ASP A 75 1.95 25.85 -8.69
C ASP A 75 1.21 24.71 -9.41
N GLY A 76 0.53 23.82 -8.68
CA GLY A 76 -0.33 22.78 -9.24
C GLY A 76 0.41 21.52 -9.70
N LYS A 77 1.65 21.31 -9.23
CA LYS A 77 2.42 20.09 -9.51
C LYS A 77 2.23 19.06 -8.41
N GLU A 78 2.64 17.84 -8.68
CA GLU A 78 2.75 16.81 -7.65
C GLU A 78 3.70 17.22 -6.53
N VAL A 79 3.40 16.75 -5.33
CA VAL A 79 4.29 16.93 -4.18
C VAL A 79 5.60 16.18 -4.46
N PRO A 80 6.79 16.82 -4.29
CA PRO A 80 8.06 16.18 -4.61
C PRO A 80 8.23 14.80 -3.98
N GLY A 81 8.57 13.80 -4.81
CA GLY A 81 8.75 12.40 -4.38
C GLY A 81 7.45 11.63 -4.14
N ARG A 82 6.28 12.22 -4.44
CA ARG A 82 4.96 11.64 -4.24
C ARG A 82 4.10 11.85 -5.49
N SER A 83 3.04 11.07 -5.61
CA SER A 83 2.03 11.20 -6.67
C SER A 83 0.66 11.04 -6.05
N SER A 84 -0.32 11.81 -6.52
CA SER A 84 -1.74 11.64 -6.19
C SER A 84 -2.02 11.49 -4.69
N ILE A 85 -1.47 12.39 -3.87
CA ILE A 85 -1.86 12.45 -2.46
C ILE A 85 -3.28 13.00 -2.38
N LEU A 86 -4.21 12.24 -1.80
CA LEU A 86 -5.63 12.60 -1.75
C LEU A 86 -6.11 12.88 -0.34
N ILE A 87 -7.09 13.75 -0.21
CA ILE A 87 -8.03 13.78 0.92
C ILE A 87 -9.27 13.00 0.50
N HIS A 88 -9.54 11.86 1.13
CA HIS A 88 -10.65 10.99 0.74
C HIS A 88 -11.27 10.21 1.90
N SER A 89 -12.35 9.49 1.60
CA SER A 89 -12.99 8.60 2.56
C SER A 89 -12.22 7.29 2.66
N GLY A 90 -11.91 6.89 3.89
CA GLY A 90 -11.41 5.58 4.28
C GLY A 90 -11.62 5.45 5.79
N ASN A 91 -11.51 4.25 6.35
CA ASN A 91 -11.78 4.01 7.76
C ASN A 91 -10.52 3.53 8.49
N PHE A 92 -9.74 2.67 7.85
CA PHE A 92 -8.56 2.04 8.43
C PHE A 92 -7.28 2.66 7.87
N PHE A 93 -6.16 2.66 8.62
CA PHE A 93 -4.86 3.13 8.10
C PHE A 93 -4.39 2.36 6.85
N THR A 94 -4.88 1.14 6.67
CA THR A 94 -4.67 0.28 5.50
C THR A 94 -5.51 0.65 4.28
N ASP A 95 -6.49 1.54 4.44
CA ASP A 95 -7.26 2.11 3.32
C ASP A 95 -6.52 3.29 2.66
N THR A 96 -5.38 3.70 3.22
CA THR A 96 -4.55 4.77 2.66
C THR A 96 -3.16 4.24 2.28
N ARG A 97 -2.60 4.82 1.22
CA ARG A 97 -1.20 4.64 0.80
C ARG A 97 -0.50 5.99 0.85
N GLY A 98 -0.54 6.61 2.03
CA GLY A 98 0.00 7.95 2.29
C GLY A 98 -0.89 9.11 1.81
N CYS A 99 -2.17 8.84 1.59
CA CYS A 99 -3.25 9.83 1.51
C CYS A 99 -3.73 10.24 2.92
N ILE A 100 -4.55 11.29 2.97
CA ILE A 100 -5.20 11.80 4.17
C ILE A 100 -6.64 11.27 4.20
N LEU A 101 -6.97 10.41 5.17
CA LEU A 101 -8.34 10.01 5.43
C LEU A 101 -9.03 11.02 6.33
N VAL A 102 -10.32 11.27 6.11
CA VAL A 102 -11.12 12.20 6.91
C VAL A 102 -12.35 11.53 7.51
N GLY A 103 -12.77 11.98 8.69
CA GLY A 103 -13.96 11.48 9.39
C GLY A 103 -14.35 12.36 10.59
N LYS A 104 -15.34 11.94 11.39
CA LYS A 104 -15.90 12.78 12.49
C LYS A 104 -15.50 12.35 13.90
N SER A 105 -14.99 11.13 14.03
CA SER A 105 -14.58 10.57 15.32
C SER A 105 -13.76 9.31 15.09
N PHE A 106 -13.22 8.76 16.18
CA PHE A 106 -12.49 7.50 16.18
C PHE A 106 -13.18 6.43 17.03
N ALA A 107 -13.10 5.18 16.60
CA ALA A 107 -13.38 4.02 17.44
C ALA A 107 -12.63 2.79 16.90
N ASP A 108 -12.34 1.82 17.76
CA ASP A 108 -11.86 0.50 17.34
C ASP A 108 -13.05 -0.31 16.79
N ILE A 109 -13.08 -0.52 15.47
CA ILE A 109 -14.21 -1.14 14.77
C ILE A 109 -13.82 -2.45 14.08
N ALA A 110 -14.68 -3.45 14.20
CA ALA A 110 -14.58 -4.67 13.42
C ALA A 110 -15.29 -4.50 12.06
N LEU A 111 -14.73 -5.09 11.00
CA LEU A 111 -15.32 -5.12 9.67
C LEU A 111 -15.28 -6.54 9.12
N LYS A 112 -16.43 -7.09 8.77
CA LYS A 112 -16.52 -8.38 8.07
C LYS A 112 -17.18 -8.20 6.71
N THR A 113 -16.40 -8.37 5.65
CA THR A 113 -16.85 -8.40 4.26
C THR A 113 -16.41 -9.69 3.59
N LYS A 114 -16.88 -9.94 2.35
CA LYS A 114 -16.39 -11.06 1.54
C LYS A 114 -14.90 -10.96 1.18
N LYS A 115 -14.34 -9.75 1.17
CA LYS A 115 -12.95 -9.48 0.73
C LYS A 115 -11.98 -9.28 1.89
N ARG A 116 -12.48 -8.91 3.07
CA ARG A 116 -11.67 -8.48 4.20
C ARG A 116 -12.38 -8.76 5.52
N ILE A 117 -11.65 -9.30 6.49
CA ILE A 117 -12.06 -9.45 7.88
C ILE A 117 -11.07 -8.63 8.71
N ILE A 118 -11.60 -7.74 9.54
CA ILE A 118 -10.88 -6.91 10.50
C ILE A 118 -11.56 -7.16 11.84
N GLU A 119 -10.78 -7.61 12.80
CA GLU A 119 -11.19 -7.75 14.19
C GLU A 119 -10.77 -6.50 14.97
N LYS A 120 -11.31 -6.34 16.18
CA LYS A 120 -10.86 -5.27 17.05
C LYS A 120 -9.43 -5.56 17.52
N ASP A 121 -8.52 -4.64 17.23
CA ASP A 121 -7.08 -4.79 17.47
C ASP A 121 -6.52 -3.71 18.40
N GLY A 122 -7.39 -2.85 18.96
CA GLY A 122 -6.99 -1.73 19.80
C GLY A 122 -6.47 -0.51 19.02
N ILE A 123 -6.43 -0.58 17.68
CA ILE A 123 -6.10 0.56 16.82
C ILE A 123 -7.39 1.34 16.56
N LEU A 124 -7.29 2.67 16.65
CA LEU A 124 -8.45 3.54 16.48
C LEU A 124 -8.69 3.88 15.01
N ASP A 125 -9.84 3.49 14.49
CA ASP A 125 -10.25 3.72 13.11
C ASP A 125 -11.12 4.96 12.98
N ILE A 126 -11.07 5.59 11.80
CA ILE A 126 -11.81 6.82 11.54
C ILE A 126 -13.27 6.49 11.13
N LEU A 127 -14.24 7.21 11.71
CA LEU A 127 -15.67 6.99 11.50
C LEU A 127 -16.30 8.07 10.61
N ASN A 128 -17.44 7.72 9.99
CA ASN A 128 -18.26 8.63 9.18
C ASN A 128 -17.53 9.25 7.96
N SER A 129 -16.50 8.58 7.46
CA SER A 129 -15.60 9.12 6.44
C SER A 129 -16.29 9.60 5.16
N ARG A 130 -17.25 8.83 4.64
CA ARG A 130 -18.03 9.22 3.45
C ARG A 130 -18.83 10.50 3.66
N LYS A 131 -19.55 10.59 4.79
CA LYS A 131 -20.34 11.78 5.14
C LYS A 131 -19.43 13.00 5.30
N THR A 132 -18.26 12.83 5.90
CA THR A 132 -17.28 13.91 6.04
C THR A 132 -16.77 14.42 4.70
N VAL A 133 -16.48 13.53 3.75
CA VAL A 133 -16.13 13.93 2.38
C VAL A 133 -17.30 14.65 1.71
N ASP A 134 -18.54 14.16 1.85
CA ASP A 134 -19.73 14.82 1.30
C ASP A 134 -19.92 16.24 1.83
N GLU A 135 -19.61 16.48 3.11
CA GLU A 135 -19.63 17.82 3.71
C GLU A 135 -18.47 18.69 3.22
N LEU A 136 -17.25 18.14 3.14
CA LEU A 136 -16.07 18.84 2.63
C LEU A 136 -16.27 19.33 1.20
N LEU A 137 -16.88 18.50 0.33
CA LEU A 137 -17.17 18.85 -1.06
C LEU A 137 -18.17 20.01 -1.22
N LYS A 138 -18.98 20.31 -0.21
CA LYS A 138 -19.93 21.43 -0.25
C LYS A 138 -19.26 22.78 -0.02
N ILE A 139 -18.01 22.79 0.43
CA ILE A 139 -17.28 24.02 0.79
C ILE A 139 -16.68 24.68 -0.45
N GLY A 140 -16.36 23.90 -1.48
CA GLY A 140 -15.87 24.39 -2.77
C GLY A 140 -14.88 23.42 -3.43
N ASP A 141 -14.41 23.80 -4.61
CA ASP A 141 -13.58 22.95 -5.47
C ASP A 141 -12.08 23.03 -5.16
N SER A 142 -11.63 23.97 -4.32
CA SER A 142 -10.25 24.01 -3.85
C SER A 142 -10.05 24.85 -2.59
N PHE A 143 -8.96 24.60 -1.87
CA PHE A 143 -8.51 25.40 -0.74
C PHE A 143 -7.00 25.27 -0.54
N PHE A 144 -6.36 26.26 0.09
CA PHE A 144 -4.97 26.14 0.56
C PHE A 144 -4.94 25.42 1.89
N ILE A 145 -3.95 24.56 2.10
CA ILE A 145 -3.80 23.77 3.33
C ILE A 145 -2.38 23.90 3.89
N ASP A 146 -2.29 24.22 5.18
CA ASP A 146 -1.06 24.21 5.97
C ASP A 146 -1.03 22.94 6.82
N VAL A 147 -0.06 22.05 6.56
CA VAL A 147 0.11 20.76 7.25
C VAL A 147 1.26 20.90 8.25
N LYS A 148 0.97 20.66 9.53
CA LYS A 148 1.96 20.77 10.62
C LYS A 148 1.65 19.82 11.76
N SER A 149 2.64 19.55 12.60
CA SER A 149 2.43 18.86 13.87
C SER A 149 2.14 19.84 15.00
N ALA A 150 1.36 19.40 15.98
CA ALA A 150 1.32 20.06 17.27
C ALA A 150 2.74 20.07 17.87
N ASN A 151 3.13 21.15 18.56
CA ASN A 151 4.46 21.34 19.17
C ASN A 151 4.79 20.36 20.34
N THR A 152 4.12 19.22 20.41
CA THR A 152 4.41 18.16 21.38
C THR A 152 5.55 17.30 20.83
N LYS A 153 6.79 17.68 21.18
CA LYS A 153 7.92 16.74 21.25
C LYS A 153 7.65 15.73 22.37
N GLU A 154 6.67 14.85 22.20
CA GLU A 154 6.75 13.57 22.88
C GLU A 154 7.61 12.66 22.00
N PRO A 155 8.64 12.00 22.56
CA PRO A 155 9.49 11.12 21.78
C PRO A 155 8.61 10.02 21.21
N VAL A 156 8.46 10.01 19.88
CA VAL A 156 8.06 8.79 19.19
C VAL A 156 9.08 7.74 19.66
N PRO A 157 8.66 6.60 20.25
CA PRO A 157 9.61 5.57 20.61
C PRO A 157 10.43 5.25 19.37
N ILE A 158 11.74 5.46 19.49
CA ILE A 158 12.72 5.12 18.46
C ILE A 158 12.58 3.61 18.29
N ILE A 159 11.91 3.20 17.22
CA ILE A 159 11.89 1.80 16.83
C ILE A 159 13.35 1.49 16.47
N GLU A 160 13.96 0.49 17.10
CA GLU A 160 15.26 0.00 16.63
C GLU A 160 15.10 -0.38 15.16
N GLU A 161 15.94 0.18 14.29
CA GLU A 161 15.78 0.12 12.82
C GLU A 161 15.57 -1.31 12.29
N GLU A 162 16.10 -2.31 13.00
CA GLU A 162 16.08 -3.73 12.67
C GLU A 162 14.69 -4.36 12.76
N ASP A 163 13.88 -4.06 13.79
CA ASP A 163 12.51 -4.61 13.96
C ASP A 163 11.53 -4.06 12.92
N PHE A 164 11.85 -2.91 12.32
CA PHE A 164 11.02 -2.24 11.33
C PHE A 164 11.39 -2.64 9.90
N GLU A 165 12.66 -2.95 9.63
CA GLU A 165 13.08 -3.51 8.34
C GLU A 165 12.45 -4.89 8.07
N GLU A 166 12.33 -5.75 9.08
CA GLU A 166 11.66 -7.05 8.93
C GLU A 166 10.16 -6.93 8.62
N ILE A 167 9.48 -5.96 9.22
CA ILE A 167 8.04 -5.69 8.99
C ILE A 167 7.83 -4.98 7.64
N ILE A 168 8.71 -4.06 7.22
CA ILE A 168 8.61 -3.42 5.89
C ILE A 168 8.90 -4.42 4.77
N LYS A 169 9.80 -5.39 4.99
CA LYS A 169 10.06 -6.49 4.05
C LYS A 169 8.87 -7.44 3.90
N GLU A 170 7.92 -7.42 4.83
CA GLU A 170 6.67 -8.19 4.81
C GLU A 170 5.48 -7.46 4.16
N ILE A 171 5.52 -6.13 3.99
CA ILE A 171 4.32 -5.33 3.66
C ILE A 171 4.63 -4.14 2.73
N GLY A 172 5.81 -4.11 2.10
CA GLY A 172 6.26 -2.98 1.29
C GLY A 172 5.36 -2.72 0.06
N PRO A 173 5.14 -1.46 -0.36
CA PRO A 173 4.58 -1.20 -1.67
C PRO A 173 5.63 -1.58 -2.72
N LEU A 174 5.15 -2.11 -3.83
CA LEU A 174 5.88 -2.25 -5.07
C LEU A 174 6.66 -0.98 -5.44
N LYS A 175 7.97 -1.10 -5.64
CA LYS A 175 8.90 -0.03 -5.99
C LYS A 175 9.37 -0.18 -7.44
N VAL A 176 9.81 0.93 -8.01
CA VAL A 176 10.54 0.92 -9.28
C VAL A 176 11.77 0.02 -9.16
N GLY A 177 11.91 -0.92 -10.11
CA GLY A 177 12.94 -1.94 -10.12
C GLY A 177 12.48 -3.30 -9.58
N ASP A 178 11.37 -3.37 -8.83
CA ASP A 178 10.88 -4.61 -8.24
C ASP A 178 10.35 -5.57 -9.32
N THR A 179 10.48 -6.86 -9.03
CA THR A 179 9.78 -7.91 -9.78
C THR A 179 8.49 -8.25 -9.05
N ALA A 180 7.39 -8.21 -9.77
CA ALA A 180 6.04 -8.38 -9.27
C ALA A 180 5.31 -9.49 -10.05
N THR A 181 4.17 -9.95 -9.54
CA THR A 181 3.30 -10.89 -10.25
C THR A 181 1.91 -10.33 -10.47
N VAL A 182 1.36 -10.65 -11.64
CA VAL A 182 -0.03 -10.34 -11.99
C VAL A 182 -0.98 -11.28 -11.22
N ASN A 183 -2.04 -10.72 -10.63
CA ASN A 183 -3.05 -11.46 -9.87
C ASN A 183 -4.46 -11.14 -10.42
N VAL A 184 -4.93 -12.00 -11.33
CA VAL A 184 -6.23 -11.85 -12.02
C VAL A 184 -6.87 -13.20 -12.24
N LYS A 185 -8.20 -13.23 -12.42
CA LYS A 185 -8.93 -14.48 -12.71
C LYS A 185 -8.86 -14.89 -14.19
N SER A 186 -8.64 -13.94 -15.10
CA SER A 186 -8.62 -14.16 -16.54
C SER A 186 -7.36 -13.56 -17.16
N SER A 187 -7.36 -12.25 -17.39
CA SER A 187 -6.23 -11.51 -17.94
C SER A 187 -6.26 -10.05 -17.47
N LEU A 188 -5.08 -9.42 -17.47
CA LEU A 188 -4.88 -8.02 -17.14
C LEU A 188 -4.47 -7.24 -18.39
N ASN A 189 -5.24 -6.23 -18.77
CA ASN A 189 -4.88 -5.40 -19.93
C ASN A 189 -3.65 -4.54 -19.64
N LEU A 190 -2.62 -4.67 -20.50
CA LEU A 190 -1.50 -3.75 -20.62
C LEU A 190 -1.90 -2.62 -21.57
N ARG A 191 -1.70 -1.37 -21.16
CA ARG A 191 -2.17 -0.18 -21.91
C ARG A 191 -1.06 0.79 -22.27
N ASP A 192 -1.29 1.59 -23.30
CA ASP A 192 -0.35 2.62 -23.76
C ASP A 192 -0.23 3.84 -22.83
N LYS A 193 -1.26 4.11 -22.01
CA LYS A 193 -1.32 5.21 -21.04
C LYS A 193 -1.97 4.77 -19.72
N PRO A 194 -1.67 5.46 -18.59
CA PRO A 194 -2.20 5.13 -17.27
C PRO A 194 -3.69 5.56 -17.12
N ALA A 195 -4.57 4.99 -17.95
CA ALA A 195 -5.99 5.30 -17.94
C ALA A 195 -6.84 4.12 -18.43
N LYS A 196 -8.08 4.02 -17.94
CA LYS A 196 -9.05 3.00 -18.39
C LYS A 196 -9.35 3.11 -19.89
N GLU A 197 -9.33 4.33 -20.42
CA GLU A 197 -9.48 4.64 -21.85
C GLU A 197 -8.15 4.55 -22.64
N GLY A 198 -7.10 3.98 -22.04
CA GLY A 198 -5.87 3.60 -22.74
C GLY A 198 -6.13 2.52 -23.78
N ASN A 199 -5.43 2.57 -24.91
CA ASN A 199 -5.50 1.47 -25.86
C ASN A 199 -4.86 0.23 -25.23
N VAL A 200 -5.51 -0.92 -25.38
CA VAL A 200 -4.95 -2.20 -24.93
C VAL A 200 -3.88 -2.61 -25.94
N ILE A 201 -2.63 -2.68 -25.48
CA ILE A 201 -1.48 -3.07 -26.31
C ILE A 201 -1.11 -4.54 -26.11
N ASP A 202 -1.45 -5.12 -24.95
CA ASP A 202 -1.30 -6.55 -24.67
C ASP A 202 -2.21 -7.00 -23.52
N GLN A 203 -2.23 -8.30 -23.22
CA GLN A 203 -2.92 -8.90 -22.09
C GLN A 203 -2.01 -9.83 -21.29
N LEU A 204 -1.85 -9.55 -20.01
CA LEU A 204 -1.03 -10.34 -19.10
C LEU A 204 -1.85 -11.46 -18.44
N LEU A 205 -1.25 -12.62 -18.30
CA LEU A 205 -1.81 -13.79 -17.66
C LEU A 205 -1.66 -13.71 -16.13
N ASN A 206 -2.50 -14.46 -15.42
CA ASN A 206 -2.34 -14.64 -13.99
C ASN A 206 -0.97 -15.26 -13.66
N ASN A 207 -0.35 -14.80 -12.58
CA ASN A 207 1.00 -15.13 -12.12
C ASN A 207 2.14 -14.74 -13.08
N GLN A 208 1.86 -14.01 -14.17
CA GLN A 208 2.91 -13.51 -15.04
C GLN A 208 3.82 -12.54 -14.29
N LYS A 209 5.13 -12.74 -14.43
CA LYS A 209 6.14 -11.88 -13.81
C LYS A 209 6.32 -10.62 -14.63
N VAL A 210 6.45 -9.49 -13.95
CA VAL A 210 6.68 -8.19 -14.56
C VAL A 210 7.70 -7.43 -13.72
N LYS A 211 8.47 -6.56 -14.36
CA LYS A 211 9.34 -5.61 -13.64
C LYS A 211 8.71 -4.23 -13.68
N ILE A 212 8.76 -3.52 -12.56
CA ILE A 212 8.17 -2.20 -12.44
C ILE A 212 9.18 -1.15 -12.89
N LEU A 213 8.75 -0.32 -13.85
CA LEU A 213 9.55 0.77 -14.40
C LEU A 213 9.16 2.11 -13.81
N GLU A 214 7.86 2.36 -13.61
CA GLU A 214 7.34 3.60 -13.05
C GLU A 214 6.12 3.31 -12.18
N ASP A 215 5.94 4.08 -11.11
CA ASP A 215 4.73 4.08 -10.29
C ASP A 215 4.04 5.44 -10.47
N HIS A 216 2.82 5.43 -10.98
CA HIS A 216 2.04 6.63 -11.26
C HIS A 216 0.58 6.45 -10.80
N ASP A 217 0.30 6.90 -9.58
CA ASP A 217 -1.02 6.85 -8.93
C ASP A 217 -1.53 5.41 -8.74
N GLU A 218 -2.51 5.00 -9.55
CA GLU A 218 -3.11 3.66 -9.52
C GLU A 218 -2.57 2.77 -10.63
N TRP A 219 -1.61 3.28 -11.41
CA TRP A 219 -1.04 2.62 -12.56
C TRP A 219 0.44 2.39 -12.34
N LEU A 220 0.88 1.19 -12.68
CA LEU A 220 2.28 0.83 -12.75
C LEU A 220 2.66 0.75 -14.22
N LYS A 221 3.73 1.45 -14.61
CA LYS A 221 4.40 1.14 -15.86
C LYS A 221 5.27 -0.08 -15.60
N ILE A 222 5.07 -1.12 -16.38
CA ILE A 222 5.76 -2.38 -16.23
C ILE A 222 6.42 -2.76 -17.55
N ILE A 223 7.40 -3.66 -17.44
CA ILE A 223 8.02 -4.36 -18.55
C ILE A 223 7.87 -5.87 -18.32
N VAL A 224 7.42 -6.58 -19.36
CA VAL A 224 7.18 -8.03 -19.32
C VAL A 224 8.38 -8.80 -19.87
N GLU A 225 8.86 -8.36 -21.04
CA GLU A 225 10.02 -8.84 -21.78
C GLU A 225 10.79 -7.61 -22.29
N ILE A 226 11.99 -7.78 -22.87
CA ILE A 226 12.92 -6.69 -23.20
C ILE A 226 12.27 -5.49 -23.93
N ASP A 227 11.20 -5.72 -24.72
CA ASP A 227 10.58 -4.69 -25.56
C ASP A 227 9.08 -4.44 -25.33
N ILE A 228 8.42 -5.11 -24.37
CA ILE A 228 6.98 -4.92 -24.11
C ILE A 228 6.78 -4.14 -22.82
N GLU A 229 6.63 -2.83 -22.97
CA GLU A 229 6.33 -1.87 -21.89
C GLU A 229 4.91 -1.32 -21.99
N GLY A 230 4.29 -1.10 -20.83
CA GLY A 230 2.99 -0.42 -20.77
C GLY A 230 2.48 -0.24 -19.35
N TRP A 231 1.27 0.29 -19.26
CA TRP A 231 0.61 0.63 -18.01
C TRP A 231 -0.43 -0.42 -17.63
N VAL A 232 -0.37 -0.88 -16.38
CA VAL A 232 -1.34 -1.78 -15.76
C VAL A 232 -1.87 -1.18 -14.47
N SER A 233 -3.09 -1.56 -14.07
CA SER A 233 -3.61 -1.13 -12.77
C SER A 233 -2.84 -1.82 -11.63
N SER A 234 -2.37 -1.03 -10.68
CA SER A 234 -1.62 -1.46 -9.50
C SER A 234 -2.40 -2.41 -8.59
N ASP A 235 -3.73 -2.48 -8.72
CA ASP A 235 -4.59 -3.39 -7.95
C ASP A 235 -4.37 -4.86 -8.29
N TYR A 236 -3.85 -5.14 -9.49
CA TYR A 236 -3.69 -6.50 -10.02
C TYR A 236 -2.23 -6.92 -10.12
N VAL A 237 -1.32 -6.10 -9.60
CA VAL A 237 0.10 -6.39 -9.57
C VAL A 237 0.49 -6.34 -8.11
N HIS A 238 1.04 -7.44 -7.62
CA HIS A 238 1.48 -7.52 -6.23
C HIS A 238 2.97 -7.83 -6.20
N GLU A 239 3.62 -7.36 -5.14
CA GLU A 239 4.96 -7.85 -4.81
C GLU A 239 4.91 -9.37 -4.76
N GLN A 240 6.06 -10.01 -4.97
CA GLN A 240 6.14 -11.45 -4.84
C GLN A 240 5.90 -11.84 -3.37
N ASP A 241 4.62 -11.87 -2.99
CA ASP A 241 4.21 -11.83 -1.61
C ASP A 241 3.52 -13.13 -1.24
N GLY A 242 4.35 -13.95 -0.63
CA GLY A 242 3.95 -15.05 0.21
C GLY A 242 5.20 -15.45 0.95
N LYS A 243 5.32 -15.05 2.22
CA LYS A 243 6.10 -15.83 3.16
C LYS A 243 5.41 -17.18 3.25
N PHE A 244 6.00 -18.18 2.62
CA PHE A 244 5.48 -19.53 2.74
C PHE A 244 6.15 -20.18 3.94
N PHE A 245 5.34 -20.56 4.91
CA PHE A 245 5.82 -21.31 6.04
C PHE A 245 5.70 -22.80 5.74
N VAL A 246 6.72 -23.56 6.11
CA VAL A 246 6.66 -25.02 6.10
C VAL A 246 5.49 -25.49 6.96
N LYS A 247 4.66 -26.39 6.42
CA LYS A 247 3.54 -27.04 7.09
C LYS A 247 3.72 -28.56 7.01
N THR A 248 4.20 -29.16 8.09
CA THR A 248 4.40 -30.62 8.21
C THR A 248 3.93 -31.13 9.56
N LYS A 249 3.51 -32.39 9.63
CA LYS A 249 3.14 -33.05 10.90
C LYS A 249 4.36 -33.78 11.46
N GLY A 250 5.22 -33.07 12.19
CA GLY A 250 6.32 -33.66 12.97
C GLY A 250 7.55 -34.15 12.17
N SER A 251 7.71 -33.74 10.91
CA SER A 251 8.89 -34.06 10.08
C SER A 251 9.43 -32.83 9.35
N ASN A 252 10.72 -32.83 9.02
CA ASN A 252 11.32 -31.73 8.25
C ASN A 252 10.97 -31.86 6.76
N LEU A 253 10.69 -30.72 6.12
CA LEU A 253 10.41 -30.63 4.70
C LEU A 253 11.71 -30.68 3.89
N ASN A 254 11.78 -31.58 2.91
CA ASN A 254 12.95 -31.68 2.04
C ASN A 254 12.94 -30.58 0.97
N ILE A 255 14.06 -29.89 0.78
CA ILE A 255 14.32 -29.01 -0.36
C ILE A 255 15.24 -29.73 -1.33
N ARG A 256 14.84 -29.80 -2.60
CA ARG A 256 15.45 -30.66 -3.62
C ARG A 256 16.16 -29.88 -4.70
N LYS A 257 17.20 -30.46 -5.31
CA LYS A 257 17.91 -29.80 -6.42
C LYS A 257 17.06 -29.69 -7.69
N GLU A 258 16.07 -30.57 -7.84
CA GLU A 258 15.17 -30.65 -9.00
C GLU A 258 13.73 -30.91 -8.54
N PRO A 259 12.69 -30.51 -9.32
CA PRO A 259 11.27 -30.66 -8.98
C PRO A 259 10.77 -32.11 -9.15
N LYS A 260 11.45 -33.07 -8.49
CA LYS A 260 11.13 -34.50 -8.54
C LYS A 260 11.39 -35.16 -7.20
N VAL A 261 10.65 -36.21 -6.88
CA VAL A 261 10.89 -37.04 -5.70
C VAL A 261 12.19 -37.86 -5.92
N GLY A 262 13.01 -38.01 -4.89
CA GLY A 262 14.30 -38.73 -4.97
C GLY A 262 15.21 -38.48 -3.76
N ASP A 263 16.51 -38.74 -3.89
CA ASP A 263 17.51 -38.42 -2.86
C ASP A 263 18.49 -37.33 -3.36
N ASN A 264 17.98 -36.11 -3.51
CA ASN A 264 18.67 -34.97 -4.10
C ASN A 264 18.50 -33.71 -3.25
N LYS A 265 18.67 -33.84 -1.93
CA LYS A 265 18.43 -32.75 -0.98
C LYS A 265 19.53 -31.68 -1.06
N VAL A 266 19.12 -30.41 -1.03
CA VAL A 266 20.03 -29.25 -0.92
C VAL A 266 20.28 -28.89 0.55
N VAL A 267 19.33 -29.22 1.41
CA VAL A 267 19.43 -29.11 2.88
C VAL A 267 19.43 -30.53 3.46
N PRO A 268 20.57 -31.04 3.98
CA PRO A 268 20.71 -32.44 4.40
C PRO A 268 19.64 -32.91 5.40
N ASN A 269 19.31 -32.06 6.38
CA ASN A 269 18.34 -32.38 7.44
C ASN A 269 16.92 -31.92 7.13
N GLY A 270 16.66 -31.41 5.91
CA GLY A 270 15.42 -30.73 5.58
C GLY A 270 15.20 -29.47 6.42
N VAL A 271 14.01 -28.91 6.31
CA VAL A 271 13.62 -27.65 6.93
C VAL A 271 12.48 -27.87 7.93
N PRO A 272 12.58 -27.38 9.18
CA PRO A 272 11.54 -27.56 10.20
C PRO A 272 10.16 -26.98 9.83
N ASN A 273 9.11 -27.48 10.48
CA ASN A 273 7.79 -26.88 10.42
C ASN A 273 7.81 -25.43 10.92
N GLY A 274 7.09 -24.54 10.25
CA GLY A 274 7.03 -23.12 10.57
C GLY A 274 8.23 -22.31 10.06
N THR A 275 9.23 -22.92 9.42
CA THR A 275 10.31 -22.15 8.78
C THR A 275 9.78 -21.38 7.59
N GLU A 276 10.20 -20.12 7.50
CA GLU A 276 9.90 -19.24 6.37
C GLU A 276 10.72 -19.63 5.13
N LEU A 277 10.06 -19.66 3.98
CA LEU A 277 10.64 -19.88 2.66
C LEU A 277 10.32 -18.71 1.74
N LEU A 278 11.35 -18.24 1.01
CA LEU A 278 11.18 -17.26 -0.06
C LEU A 278 10.92 -18.00 -1.37
N ILE A 279 9.76 -17.80 -1.99
CA ILE A 279 9.45 -18.39 -3.30
C ILE A 279 10.16 -17.61 -4.40
N LYS A 280 10.85 -18.31 -5.29
CA LYS A 280 11.51 -17.74 -6.48
C LYS A 280 10.74 -18.02 -7.76
N GLU A 281 10.17 -19.22 -7.90
CA GLU A 281 9.39 -19.63 -9.08
C GLU A 281 8.24 -20.58 -8.66
N GLN A 282 7.13 -20.52 -9.39
CA GLN A 282 5.97 -21.39 -9.19
C GLN A 282 5.73 -22.27 -10.42
N SER A 283 5.52 -23.56 -10.21
CA SER A 283 4.99 -24.51 -11.19
C SER A 283 3.76 -25.21 -10.60
N GLU A 284 3.00 -25.97 -11.40
CA GLU A 284 1.71 -26.54 -10.97
C GLU A 284 1.76 -27.36 -9.66
N LYS A 285 2.90 -27.99 -9.34
CA LYS A 285 3.05 -28.85 -8.15
C LYS A 285 4.29 -28.53 -7.30
N TRP A 286 5.31 -27.91 -7.90
CA TRP A 286 6.58 -27.61 -7.27
C TRP A 286 6.83 -26.10 -7.22
N MET A 287 7.42 -25.66 -6.11
CA MET A 287 7.81 -24.29 -5.86
C MET A 287 9.33 -24.26 -5.76
N LYS A 288 9.99 -23.38 -6.52
CA LYS A 288 11.41 -23.07 -6.30
C LYS A 288 11.50 -22.09 -5.14
N VAL A 289 12.32 -22.39 -4.15
CA VAL A 289 12.41 -21.66 -2.89
C VAL A 289 13.85 -21.36 -2.53
N SER A 290 14.03 -20.35 -1.68
CA SER A 290 15.30 -19.98 -1.06
C SER A 290 15.15 -19.98 0.46
N VAL A 291 16.06 -20.66 1.15
CA VAL A 291 16.12 -20.72 2.62
C VAL A 291 17.57 -20.70 3.08
N VAL A 292 17.93 -19.81 4.00
CA VAL A 292 19.29 -19.69 4.56
C VAL A 292 20.38 -19.70 3.45
N GLY A 293 20.18 -18.90 2.40
CA GLY A 293 21.12 -18.78 1.27
C GLY A 293 21.20 -19.98 0.31
N LYS A 294 20.36 -21.02 0.48
CA LYS A 294 20.30 -22.18 -0.41
C LYS A 294 19.01 -22.20 -1.23
N GLU A 295 19.12 -22.53 -2.51
CA GLU A 295 17.98 -22.67 -3.42
C GLU A 295 17.63 -24.12 -3.72
N GLY A 296 16.35 -24.41 -3.90
CA GLY A 296 15.88 -25.69 -4.42
C GLY A 296 14.36 -25.74 -4.58
N PHE A 297 13.81 -26.93 -4.76
CA PHE A 297 12.41 -27.16 -5.07
C PHE A 297 11.70 -27.88 -3.94
N VAL A 298 10.46 -27.48 -3.68
CA VAL A 298 9.59 -28.05 -2.66
C VAL A 298 8.18 -28.25 -3.20
N TYR A 299 7.43 -29.20 -2.66
CA TYR A 299 6.07 -29.49 -3.09
C TYR A 299 5.08 -28.55 -2.40
N GLN A 300 4.18 -27.93 -3.16
CA GLN A 300 3.35 -26.81 -2.67
C GLN A 300 2.43 -27.18 -1.48
N ASP A 301 1.96 -28.42 -1.40
CA ASP A 301 1.02 -28.87 -0.34
C ASP A 301 1.62 -28.83 1.07
N TYR A 302 2.95 -28.78 1.17
CA TYR A 302 3.66 -28.62 2.44
C TYR A 302 3.93 -27.17 2.80
N LEU A 303 3.37 -26.23 2.06
CA LEU A 303 3.51 -24.82 2.33
C LEU A 303 2.15 -24.25 2.78
N LYS A 304 2.20 -23.36 3.75
CA LYS A 304 1.08 -22.46 4.08
C LYS A 304 1.52 -21.03 3.80
N LYS A 305 0.60 -20.24 3.27
CA LYS A 305 0.73 -18.78 3.27
C LYS A 305 0.48 -18.26 4.68
#